data_AF-A0A811TEK7-F1
#
_entry.id   AF-A0A811TEK7-F1
#
_cell.length_a   1.000
_cell.length_b   1.000
_cell.length_c   1.000
_cell.angle_alpha   90.00
_cell.angle_beta   90.00
_cell.angle_gamma   90.00
#
_symmetry.space_group_name_H-M   'P 1'
#
loop_
_entity.id
_entity.type
_entity.pdbx_description
1 polymer ?
#
loop_
_entity_poly.entity_id
_entity_poly.type
_entity_poly.pdbx_seq_one_letter_code
_entity_poly.pdbx_strand_id
1 'polypeptide(L)'
;MAETALSAKRVFSLIIYTAMCFGLLFQVPLVVILAVKLEITNYQSLRAKRGVIYIAAVAIALFINIDPTGISQILIAVILVVLFELSLLITRLIWR
;
A
#
# COMPACT_ATOMS: atom_id res chain seq x y z
N MET A 1 -3.63 18.31 34.31
CA MET A 1 -2.90 18.92 33.17
C MET A 1 -1.85 17.99 32.55
N ALA A 2 -1.26 17.03 33.29
CA ALA A 2 -0.32 16.05 32.72
C ALA A 2 -1.00 14.95 31.87
N GLU A 3 -2.22 14.52 32.23
CA GLU A 3 -2.96 13.49 31.48
C GLU A 3 -3.41 13.96 30.08
N THR A 4 -3.81 15.23 29.94
CA THR A 4 -4.17 15.81 28.63
C THR A 4 -2.96 15.97 27.71
N ALA A 5 -1.80 16.34 28.25
CA ALA A 5 -0.56 16.43 27.49
C ALA A 5 -0.05 15.05 27.02
N LEU A 6 -0.25 14.00 27.82
CA LEU A 6 0.10 12.62 27.44
C LEU A 6 -0.82 12.09 26.34
N SER A 7 -2.12 12.38 26.42
CA SER A 7 -3.09 12.01 25.40
C SER A 7 -2.83 12.72 24.07
N ALA A 8 -2.53 14.03 24.10
CA ALA A 8 -2.19 14.80 22.90
C ALA A 8 -0.94 14.25 22.20
N LYS A 9 0.14 13.97 22.96
CA LYS A 9 1.35 13.34 22.39
C LYS A 9 1.04 11.97 21.75
N ARG A 10 0.23 11.14 22.40
CA ARG A 10 -0.12 9.81 21.88
C ARG A 10 -0.93 9.89 20.60
N VAL A 11 -1.94 10.76 20.53
CA VAL A 11 -2.73 10.97 19.32
C VAL A 11 -1.85 11.49 18.19
N PHE A 12 -0.98 12.46 18.47
CA PHE A 12 -0.08 13.03 17.46
C PHE A 12 0.90 11.98 16.92
N SER A 13 1.53 11.18 17.80
CA SER A 13 2.38 10.07 17.40
C SER A 13 1.63 9.02 16.58
N LEU A 14 0.38 8.72 16.93
CA LEU A 14 -0.45 7.76 16.19
C LEU A 14 -0.80 8.27 14.80
N ILE A 15 -1.16 9.56 14.67
CA ILE A 15 -1.41 10.21 13.37
C ILE A 15 -0.15 10.17 12.51
N ILE A 16 1.02 10.54 13.06
CA ILE A 16 2.30 10.50 12.32
C ILE A 16 2.62 9.07 11.87
N TYR A 17 2.53 8.09 12.76
CA TYR A 17 2.83 6.69 12.44
C TYR A 17 1.91 6.16 11.33
N THR A 18 0.61 6.46 11.44
CA THR A 18 -0.40 6.05 10.46
C THR A 18 -0.15 6.74 9.11
N ALA A 19 0.15 8.05 9.12
CA ALA A 19 0.47 8.80 7.91
C ALA A 19 1.75 8.27 7.22
N MET A 20 2.78 7.93 7.99
CA MET A 20 4.00 7.31 7.44
C MET A 20 3.71 5.93 6.84
N CYS A 21 2.94 5.07 7.52
CA CYS A 21 2.54 3.77 6.98
C CYS A 21 1.76 3.94 5.67
N PHE A 22 0.74 4.80 5.61
CA PHE A 22 0.01 5.06 4.38
C PHE A 22 0.92 5.63 3.28
N GLY A 23 1.81 6.57 3.62
CA GLY A 23 2.79 7.13 2.69
C GLY A 23 3.68 6.04 2.06
N LEU A 24 4.16 5.09 2.86
CA LEU A 24 4.91 3.92 2.37
C LEU A 24 4.06 3.02 1.46
N LEU A 25 2.79 2.77 1.80
CA LEU A 25 1.88 1.98 0.96
C LEU A 25 1.66 2.66 -0.41
N PHE A 26 1.56 3.99 -0.45
CA PHE A 26 1.46 4.77 -1.70
C PHE A 26 2.75 4.80 -2.53
N GLN A 27 3.90 4.39 -2.01
CA GLN A 27 5.11 4.27 -2.82
C GLN A 27 5.00 3.14 -3.85
N VAL A 28 4.33 2.04 -3.51
CA VAL A 28 4.13 0.89 -4.41
C VAL A 28 3.48 1.29 -5.75
N PRO A 29 2.30 1.94 -5.78
CA PRO A 29 1.68 2.35 -7.03
C PRO A 29 2.53 3.39 -7.78
N LEU A 30 3.21 4.29 -7.07
CA LEU A 30 4.05 5.32 -7.67
C LEU A 30 5.26 4.71 -8.41
N VAL A 31 5.94 3.75 -7.77
CA VAL A 31 7.06 3.00 -8.37
C VAL A 31 6.60 2.20 -9.59
N VAL A 32 5.42 1.56 -9.53
CA VAL A 32 4.86 0.83 -10.67
C VAL A 32 4.60 1.75 -11.86
N ILE A 33 3.95 2.90 -11.63
CA ILE A 33 3.65 3.87 -12.69
C ILE A 33 4.95 4.41 -13.30
N LEU A 34 5.94 4.75 -12.48
CA LEU A 34 7.24 5.23 -12.94
C LEU A 34 8.01 4.16 -13.71
N ALA A 35 8.02 2.91 -13.25
CA ALA A 35 8.70 1.80 -13.92
C ALA A 35 8.14 1.54 -15.32
N VAL A 36 6.81 1.68 -15.50
CA VAL A 36 6.20 1.56 -16.83
C VAL A 36 6.45 2.82 -17.66
N LYS A 37 6.39 4.01 -17.06
CA LYS A 37 6.68 5.28 -17.76
C LYS A 37 8.13 5.36 -18.27
N LEU A 38 9.07 4.77 -17.53
CA LEU A 38 10.48 4.67 -17.89
C LEU A 38 10.78 3.49 -18.84
N GLU A 39 9.76 2.76 -19.30
CA GLU A 39 9.87 1.57 -20.16
C GLU A 39 10.74 0.43 -19.57
N ILE A 40 11.06 0.49 -18.26
CA ILE A 40 11.77 -0.57 -17.53
C ILE A 40 10.91 -1.85 -17.50
N THR A 41 9.59 -1.70 -17.59
CA THR A 41 8.66 -2.83 -17.53
C THR A 41 7.36 -2.52 -18.26
N ASN A 42 6.74 -3.57 -18.81
CA ASN A 42 5.56 -3.44 -19.66
C ASN A 42 4.26 -3.79 -18.92
N TYR A 43 3.14 -3.16 -19.32
CA TYR A 43 1.81 -3.41 -18.72
C TYR A 43 1.43 -4.91 -18.76
N GLN A 44 1.69 -5.56 -19.90
CA GLN A 44 1.42 -6.99 -20.10
C GLN A 44 2.23 -7.87 -19.14
N SER A 45 3.50 -7.50 -18.89
CA SER A 45 4.37 -8.22 -17.95
C SER A 45 3.90 -8.07 -16.50
N LEU A 46 3.42 -6.89 -16.10
CA LEU A 46 2.79 -6.73 -14.77
C LEU A 46 1.51 -7.54 -14.65
N ARG A 47 0.70 -7.58 -15.72
CA ARG A 47 -0.54 -8.33 -15.72
C ARG A 47 -0.29 -9.83 -15.54
N ALA A 48 0.79 -10.36 -16.11
CA ALA A 48 1.21 -11.75 -15.89
C ALA A 48 1.66 -12.02 -14.44
N LYS A 49 2.24 -11.01 -13.76
CA LYS A 49 2.75 -11.11 -12.38
C LYS A 49 1.72 -10.76 -11.29
N ARG A 50 0.43 -10.63 -11.62
CA ARG A 50 -0.65 -10.33 -10.65
C ARG A 50 -0.61 -11.24 -9.42
N GLY A 51 -0.40 -12.54 -9.60
CA GLY A 51 -0.30 -13.50 -8.50
C GLY A 51 0.85 -13.18 -7.52
N VAL A 52 2.02 -12.79 -8.04
CA VAL A 52 3.18 -12.41 -7.21
C VAL A 52 2.85 -11.17 -6.37
N ILE A 53 2.13 -10.22 -6.95
CA ILE A 53 1.78 -8.96 -6.28
C ILE A 53 0.70 -9.17 -5.23
N TYR A 54 -0.27 -10.05 -5.48
CA TYR A 54 -1.26 -10.43 -4.49
C TYR A 54 -0.61 -11.16 -3.31
N ILE A 55 0.33 -12.06 -3.56
CA ILE A 55 1.11 -12.72 -2.50
C ILE A 55 1.94 -11.70 -1.72
N ALA A 56 2.60 -10.76 -2.39
CA ALA A 56 3.36 -9.69 -1.74
C ALA A 56 2.45 -8.78 -0.88
N ALA A 57 1.27 -8.43 -1.37
CA ALA A 57 0.28 -7.63 -0.64
C ALA A 57 -0.16 -8.33 0.65
N VAL A 58 -0.44 -9.64 0.58
CA VAL A 58 -0.77 -10.45 1.76
C VAL A 58 0.43 -10.52 2.71
N ALA A 59 1.65 -10.73 2.21
CA ALA A 59 2.85 -10.75 3.06
C ALA A 59 3.08 -9.42 3.80
N ILE A 60 2.88 -8.28 3.13
CA ILE A 60 2.96 -6.96 3.75
C ILE A 60 1.86 -6.79 4.81
N ALA A 61 0.63 -7.22 4.52
CA ALA A 61 -0.47 -7.14 5.47
C ALA A 61 -0.20 -7.93 6.76
N LEU A 62 0.40 -9.13 6.63
CA LEU A 62 0.83 -9.95 7.77
C LEU A 62 1.94 -9.28 8.60
N PHE A 63 2.83 -8.52 7.95
CA PHE A 63 3.96 -7.87 8.62
C PHE A 63 3.56 -6.61 9.38
N ILE A 64 2.60 -5.84 8.86
CA ILE A 64 2.16 -4.57 9.45
C ILE A 64 1.27 -4.81 10.68
N ASN A 65 0.35 -5.78 10.59
CA ASN A 65 -0.55 -6.11 11.70
C ASN A 65 -0.55 -7.62 11.96
N ILE A 66 0.08 -8.01 13.07
CA ILE A 66 -0.02 -9.36 13.63
C ILE A 66 -1.32 -9.39 14.44
N ASP A 67 -2.43 -9.47 13.73
CA ASP A 67 -3.77 -9.49 14.32
C ASP A 67 -4.28 -10.94 14.31
N PRO A 68 -4.55 -11.57 15.47
CA PRO A 68 -4.91 -12.99 15.54
C PRO A 68 -6.26 -13.32 14.89
N THR A 69 -7.06 -12.29 14.57
CA THR A 69 -8.39 -12.43 13.95
C THR A 69 -8.35 -12.51 12.42
N GLY A 70 -7.24 -12.14 11.77
CA GLY A 70 -7.07 -12.14 10.31
C GLY A 70 -7.89 -11.10 9.54
N ILE A 71 -8.91 -10.49 10.14
CA ILE A 71 -9.80 -9.52 9.47
C ILE A 71 -9.03 -8.26 9.05
N SER A 72 -8.25 -7.68 9.97
CA SER A 72 -7.40 -6.50 9.70
C SER A 72 -6.42 -6.76 8.56
N GLN A 73 -5.89 -7.97 8.46
CA GLN A 73 -4.92 -8.37 7.44
C GLN A 73 -5.57 -8.47 6.06
N ILE A 74 -6.76 -9.08 5.99
CA ILE A 74 -7.52 -9.17 4.74
C ILE A 74 -7.88 -7.77 4.24
N LEU A 75 -8.29 -6.86 5.13
CA LEU A 75 -8.62 -5.48 4.76
C LEU A 75 -7.40 -4.75 4.14
N ILE A 76 -6.22 -4.84 4.77
CA ILE A 76 -4.98 -4.22 4.27
C ILE A 76 -4.56 -4.86 2.95
N ALA A 77 -4.62 -6.18 2.83
CA ALA A 77 -4.31 -6.88 1.59
C ALA A 77 -5.22 -6.42 0.45
N VAL A 78 -6.52 -6.30 0.69
CA VAL A 78 -7.49 -5.77 -0.29
C VAL A 78 -7.14 -4.34 -0.69
N ILE A 79 -6.82 -3.46 0.27
CA ILE A 79 -6.41 -2.08 -0.01
C ILE A 79 -5.17 -2.03 -0.92
N LEU A 80 -4.16 -2.85 -0.62
CA LEU A 80 -2.94 -2.93 -1.43
C LEU A 80 -3.21 -3.43 -2.85
N VAL A 81 -4.07 -4.45 -2.98
CA VAL A 81 -4.50 -4.98 -4.29
C VAL A 81 -5.22 -3.91 -5.10
N VAL A 82 -6.15 -3.18 -4.47
CA VAL A 82 -6.89 -2.09 -5.12
C VAL A 82 -5.95 -0.96 -5.57
N LEU A 83 -4.99 -0.56 -4.73
CA LEU A 83 -3.98 0.43 -5.10
C LEU A 83 -3.14 -0.02 -6.29
N PHE A 84 -2.75 -1.29 -6.32
CA PHE A 84 -2.03 -1.86 -7.45
C PHE A 84 -2.88 -1.86 -8.73
N GLU A 85 -4.15 -2.26 -8.64
CA GLU A 85 -5.05 -2.27 -9.80
C GLU A 85 -5.33 -0.86 -10.33
N LEU A 86 -5.49 0.12 -9.44
CA LEU A 86 -5.57 1.54 -9.79
C LEU A 86 -4.31 2.02 -10.51
N SER A 87 -3.12 1.64 -10.03
CA SER A 87 -1.85 2.03 -10.68
C SER A 87 -1.77 1.50 -12.12
N LEU A 88 -2.15 0.24 -12.33
CA LEU A 88 -2.23 -0.37 -13.66
C LEU A 88 -3.24 0.33 -14.57
N LEU A 89 -4.40 0.71 -14.02
CA LEU A 89 -5.44 1.41 -14.75
C LEU A 89 -4.95 2.80 -15.20
N ILE A 90 -4.30 3.55 -14.31
CA ILE A 90 -3.71 4.86 -14.61
C ILE A 90 -2.62 4.72 -15.68
N THR A 91 -1.72 3.75 -15.55
CA THR A 91 -0.68 3.51 -16.56
C THR A 91 -1.29 3.20 -17.94
N ARG A 92 -2.37 2.41 -17.99
CA ARG A 92 -3.08 2.13 -19.24
C ARG A 92 -3.75 3.36 -19.84
N LEU A 93 -4.25 4.27 -19.01
CA LEU A 93 -4.84 5.54 -19.47
C LEU A 93 -3.78 6.51 -20.01
N ILE A 94 -2.60 6.57 -19.39
CA ILE A 94 -1.51 7.47 -19.82
C ILE A 94 -0.89 7.04 -21.16
N TRP A 95 -0.81 5.74 -21.41
CA TRP A 95 -0.23 5.19 -22.65
C TRP A 95 -1.25 5.05 -23.80
N ARG A 96 -2.46 5.57 -23.61
CA ARG A 96 -3.47 5.72 -24.65
C ARG A 96 -3.41 7.14 -25.21
#